data_AF-A0A959I4R4-F1
#
_entry.id   AF-A0A959I4R4-F1
#
_cell.length_a   1.000
_cell.length_b   1.000
_cell.length_c   1.000
_cell.angle_alpha   90.00
_cell.angle_beta   90.00
_cell.angle_gamma   90.00
#
_symmetry.space_group_name_H-M   'P 1'
#
loop_
_entity.id
_entity.type
_entity.pdbx_description
1 polymer ?
#
loop_
_entity_poly.entity_id
_entity_poly.type
_entity_poly.pdbx_seq_one_letter_code
_entity_poly.pdbx_strand_id
1 'polypeptide(L)'
;LKSMETRKKFLESPEHRIRFVFTPKHCSWLNPIENWFAKLQRHVIKHGNFSSVKELENKIERYIDFYNRCLIKPLKWKFKGFIKAHKLKQLNRA
;
A
#
# COMPACT_ATOMS: atom_id res chain seq x y z
N LEU A 1 -9.08 10.24 21.28
CA LEU A 1 -9.21 9.21 20.20
C LEU A 1 -10.68 8.83 19.91
N LYS A 2 -11.64 9.75 20.07
CA LYS A 2 -13.08 9.43 19.98
C LYS A 2 -13.65 9.49 18.56
N SER A 3 -12.98 10.20 17.63
CA SER A 3 -13.41 10.38 16.24
C SER A 3 -12.37 9.85 15.24
N MET A 4 -12.75 9.63 13.98
CA MET A 4 -11.78 9.28 12.93
C MET A 4 -10.71 10.37 12.76
N GLU A 5 -11.10 11.64 12.81
CA GLU A 5 -10.19 12.76 12.66
C GLU A 5 -9.14 12.82 13.79
N THR A 6 -9.58 12.68 15.04
CA THR A 6 -8.67 12.68 16.20
C THR A 6 -7.74 11.46 16.20
N ARG A 7 -8.22 10.29 15.74
CA ARG A 7 -7.38 9.09 15.55
C ARG A 7 -6.34 9.30 14.45
N LYS A 8 -6.74 9.83 13.30
CA LYS A 8 -5.83 10.11 12.19
C LYS A 8 -4.74 11.09 12.60
N LYS A 9 -5.11 12.22 13.25
CA LYS A 9 -4.15 13.22 13.74
C LYS A 9 -3.13 12.61 14.70
N PHE A 10 -3.58 11.72 15.59
CA PHE A 10 -2.69 10.99 16.49
C PHE A 10 -1.74 10.07 15.71
N LEU A 11 -2.25 9.24 14.80
CA LEU A 11 -1.41 8.28 14.04
C LEU A 11 -0.41 8.94 13.09
N GLU A 12 -0.70 10.16 12.61
CA GLU A 12 0.17 10.92 11.71
C GLU A 12 1.21 11.80 12.42
N SER A 13 1.17 11.88 13.76
CA SER A 13 2.07 12.69 14.60
C SER A 13 3.55 12.36 14.33
N PRO A 14 4.38 13.37 13.99
CA PRO A 14 5.83 13.19 13.81
C PRO A 14 6.58 12.79 15.08
N GLU A 15 5.99 13.05 16.25
CA GLU A 15 6.57 12.75 17.56
C GLU A 15 6.54 11.24 17.89
N HIS A 16 5.72 10.46 17.18
CA HIS A 16 5.64 9.02 17.38
C HIS A 16 6.78 8.27 16.67
N ARG A 17 7.31 7.24 17.36
CA ARG A 17 8.28 6.29 16.76
C ARG A 17 7.70 5.61 15.50
N ILE A 18 6.42 5.27 15.52
CA ILE A 18 5.71 4.70 14.38
C ILE A 18 4.69 5.73 13.90
N ARG A 19 4.89 6.20 12.67
CA ARG A 19 4.02 7.17 12.02
C ARG A 19 3.29 6.53 10.85
N PHE A 20 1.99 6.74 10.79
CA PHE A 20 1.18 6.28 9.66
C PHE A 20 1.15 7.37 8.59
N VAL A 21 1.37 6.96 7.33
CA VAL A 21 1.24 7.83 6.16
C VAL A 21 0.11 7.29 5.31
N PHE A 22 -0.99 8.04 5.25
CA PHE A 22 -2.16 7.65 4.46
C PHE A 22 -2.05 8.19 3.04
N THR A 23 -2.23 7.33 2.04
CA THR A 23 -2.39 7.76 0.65
C THR A 23 -3.72 8.51 0.49
N PRO A 24 -3.84 9.46 -0.45
CA PRO A 24 -5.12 10.07 -0.76
C PRO A 24 -6.16 9.02 -1.17
N LYS A 25 -7.43 9.39 -1.03
CA LYS A 25 -8.54 8.53 -1.45
C LYS A 25 -8.37 8.14 -2.93
N HIS A 26 -8.65 6.88 -3.25
CA HIS A 26 -8.54 6.31 -4.59
C HIS A 26 -7.10 6.31 -5.18
N CYS A 27 -6.07 6.55 -4.36
CA CYS A 27 -4.67 6.51 -4.80
C CYS A 27 -3.90 5.32 -4.22
N SER A 28 -4.52 4.12 -4.20
CA SER A 28 -3.84 2.90 -3.75
C SER A 28 -2.58 2.61 -4.57
N TRP A 29 -2.58 2.95 -5.86
CA TRP A 29 -1.42 2.83 -6.76
C TRP A 29 -0.16 3.58 -6.28
N LEU A 30 -0.30 4.56 -5.38
CA LEU A 30 0.86 5.19 -4.74
C LEU A 30 1.52 4.23 -3.76
N ASN A 31 0.77 3.38 -3.06
CA ASN A 31 1.32 2.47 -2.06
C ASN A 31 2.21 1.40 -2.73
N PRO A 32 3.51 1.32 -2.40
CA PRO A 32 4.43 0.45 -3.12
C PRO A 32 4.19 -1.04 -2.85
N ILE A 33 3.47 -1.38 -1.78
CA ILE A 33 3.03 -2.75 -1.55
C ILE A 33 2.12 -3.25 -2.68
N GLU A 34 1.34 -2.37 -3.32
CA GLU A 34 0.47 -2.75 -4.44
C GLU A 34 1.29 -3.22 -5.64
N ASN A 35 2.46 -2.61 -5.88
CA ASN A 35 3.37 -3.08 -6.93
C ASN A 35 3.93 -4.47 -6.62
N TRP A 36 4.16 -4.77 -5.34
CA TRP A 36 4.56 -6.10 -4.90
C TRP A 36 3.43 -7.12 -5.08
N PHE A 37 2.20 -6.79 -4.67
CA PHE A 37 1.03 -7.63 -4.90
C PHE A 37 0.78 -7.89 -6.38
N ALA A 38 0.97 -6.90 -7.25
CA ALA A 38 0.87 -7.10 -8.69
C ALA A 38 1.89 -8.12 -9.22
N LYS A 39 3.09 -8.20 -8.63
CA LYS A 39 4.08 -9.23 -8.97
C LYS A 39 3.67 -10.60 -8.42
N LEU A 40 3.24 -10.68 -7.16
CA LEU A 40 2.71 -11.91 -6.58
C LEU A 40 1.57 -12.48 -7.45
N GLN A 41 0.63 -11.63 -7.85
CA GLN A 41 -0.49 -11.98 -8.71
C GLN A 41 0.00 -12.59 -10.02
N ARG A 42 0.96 -11.96 -10.70
CA ARG A 42 1.47 -12.45 -12.00
C ARG A 42 2.29 -13.73 -11.88
N HIS A 43 3.12 -13.85 -10.85
CA HIS A 43 4.08 -14.96 -10.74
C HIS A 43 3.48 -16.21 -10.09
N VAL A 44 2.55 -16.05 -9.15
CA VAL A 44 2.02 -17.17 -8.36
C VAL A 44 0.55 -17.41 -8.65
N ILE A 45 -0.28 -16.37 -8.63
CA ILE A 45 -1.74 -16.54 -8.57
C ILE A 45 -2.37 -16.75 -9.96
N LYS A 46 -2.06 -15.89 -10.93
CA LYS A 46 -2.78 -15.80 -12.22
C LYS A 46 -2.77 -17.11 -13.02
N HIS A 47 -1.69 -17.87 -12.92
CA HIS A 47 -1.52 -19.15 -13.62
C HIS A 47 -1.32 -20.32 -12.65
N GLY A 48 -1.56 -20.09 -11.35
CA GLY A 48 -1.44 -21.11 -10.34
C GLY A 48 -2.66 -22.04 -10.33
N ASN A 49 -2.41 -23.33 -10.38
CA ASN A 49 -3.39 -24.35 -10.01
C ASN A 49 -3.05 -24.84 -8.59
N PHE A 50 -4.05 -24.91 -7.72
CA PHE A 50 -3.89 -25.27 -6.32
C PHE A 50 -4.98 -26.26 -5.91
N SER A 51 -4.57 -27.35 -5.29
CA SER A 51 -5.45 -28.40 -4.78
C SER A 51 -6.10 -28.05 -3.44
N SER A 52 -5.53 -27.08 -2.71
CA SER A 52 -6.03 -26.64 -1.41
C SER A 52 -5.56 -25.21 -1.08
N VAL A 53 -6.24 -24.57 -0.12
CA VAL A 53 -5.80 -23.29 0.45
C VAL A 53 -4.41 -23.42 1.07
N LYS A 54 -4.12 -24.55 1.72
CA LYS A 54 -2.81 -24.77 2.33
C LYS A 54 -1.68 -24.81 1.30
N GLU A 55 -1.93 -25.38 0.13
CA GLU A 55 -0.96 -25.36 -0.97
C GLU A 55 -0.70 -23.93 -1.47
N LEU A 56 -1.76 -23.12 -1.59
CA LEU A 56 -1.65 -21.71 -1.97
C LEU A 56 -0.81 -20.92 -0.96
N GLU A 57 -1.10 -21.06 0.35
CA GLU A 57 -0.32 -20.42 1.42
C GLU A 57 1.16 -20.77 1.31
N ASN A 58 1.48 -22.07 1.21
CA ASN A 58 2.87 -22.54 1.11
C ASN A 58 3.57 -21.99 -0.15
N LYS A 59 2.86 -21.87 -1.28
CA LYS A 59 3.42 -21.25 -2.51
C LYS A 59 3.66 -19.75 -2.34
N ILE A 60 2.77 -19.03 -1.64
CA ILE A 60 2.96 -17.61 -1.33
C ILE A 60 4.18 -17.42 -0.41
N GLU A 61 4.32 -18.22 0.65
CA GLU A 61 5.47 -18.17 1.57
C GLU A 61 6.78 -18.41 0.83
N ARG A 62 6.85 -19.45 -0.01
CA ARG A 62 8.03 -19.74 -0.85
C ARG A 62 8.35 -18.59 -1.80
N TYR A 63 7.33 -17.94 -2.35
CA TYR A 63 7.52 -16.78 -3.22
C TYR A 63 8.03 -15.56 -2.46
N ILE A 64 7.54 -15.31 -1.23
CA ILE A 64 8.05 -14.23 -0.36
C ILE A 64 9.55 -14.43 -0.12
N ASP A 65 9.95 -15.65 0.25
CA ASP A 65 11.34 -16.04 0.46
C ASP A 65 12.20 -15.82 -0.79
N PHE A 66 11.74 -16.31 -1.94
CA PHE A 66 12.43 -16.11 -3.21
C PHE A 66 12.53 -14.63 -3.59
N TYR A 67 11.45 -13.86 -3.40
CA TYR A 67 11.43 -12.44 -3.71
C TYR A 67 12.44 -11.68 -2.86
N ASN A 68 12.48 -11.94 -1.55
CA ASN A 68 13.40 -11.31 -0.62
C ASN A 68 14.87 -11.62 -0.93
N ARG A 69 15.16 -12.84 -1.37
CA ARG A 69 16.54 -13.24 -1.72
C ARG A 69 16.98 -12.74 -3.10
N CYS A 70 16.12 -12.83 -4.11
CA CYS A 70 16.54 -12.73 -5.51
C CYS A 70 15.98 -11.51 -6.27
N LEU A 71 14.84 -10.98 -5.87
CA LEU A 71 14.12 -9.95 -6.63
C LEU A 71 14.05 -8.60 -5.91
N ILE A 72 14.52 -8.52 -4.67
CA ILE A 72 14.47 -7.31 -3.89
C ILE A 72 15.25 -6.20 -4.59
N LYS A 73 14.59 -5.06 -4.78
CA LYS A 73 15.19 -3.85 -5.31
C LYS A 73 14.82 -2.70 -4.40
N PRO A 74 15.78 -1.86 -3.98
CA PRO A 74 15.47 -0.66 -3.23
C PRO A 74 14.46 0.18 -4.00
N LEU A 75 13.34 0.48 -3.35
CA LEU A 75 12.31 1.31 -3.95
C LEU A 75 12.79 2.76 -4.01
N LYS A 76 13.05 3.25 -5.22
CA LYS A 76 13.32 4.67 -5.45
C LYS A 76 12.00 5.43 -5.50
N TRP A 77 11.55 5.88 -4.34
CA TRP A 77 10.32 6.66 -4.23
C TRP A 77 10.48 8.03 -4.89
N LYS A 78 9.81 8.24 -6.03
CA LYS A 78 9.86 9.50 -6.78
C LYS A 78 8.71 10.45 -6.44
N PHE A 79 7.68 9.95 -5.77
CA PHE A 79 6.49 10.73 -5.46
C PHE A 79 6.77 11.74 -4.34
N LYS A 80 6.79 13.02 -4.67
CA LYS A 80 7.10 14.13 -3.73
C LYS A 80 5.87 14.66 -2.98
N GLY A 81 4.72 13.99 -3.11
CA GLY A 81 3.45 14.50 -2.60
C GLY A 81 2.71 15.34 -3.63
N PHE A 82 1.44 15.59 -3.35
CA PHE A 82 0.69 16.63 -4.03
C PHE A 82 1.09 17.97 -3.41
N ILE A 83 1.51 18.94 -4.23
CA ILE A 83 1.42 20.34 -3.81
C ILE A 83 -0.05 20.55 -3.50
N LYS A 84 -0.40 21.03 -2.29
CA LYS A 84 -1.78 21.40 -1.97
C LYS A 84 -2.21 22.44 -3.00
N ALA A 85 -2.86 22.00 -4.06
CA ALA A 85 -3.55 22.89 -4.97
C ALA A 85 -4.54 23.70 -4.12
N HIS A 86 -4.61 24.99 -4.43
CA HIS A 86 -5.44 25.99 -3.79
C HIS A 86 -6.81 25.41 -3.38
N LYS A 87 -7.31 25.80 -2.19
CA LYS A 87 -8.68 25.49 -1.73
C LYS A 87 -9.64 25.73 -2.90
N LEU A 88 -10.18 24.68 -3.52
CA LEU A 88 -11.23 24.83 -4.52
C LEU A 88 -12.41 25.47 -3.79
N LYS A 89 -12.64 26.76 -4.03
CA LYS A 89 -13.78 27.49 -3.49
C LYS A 89 -15.06 26.87 -4.06
N GLN A 90 -15.90 26.39 -3.14
CA GLN A 90 -17.36 26.28 -3.25
C GLN A 90 -17.91 25.66 -4.55
N LEU A 91 -18.08 24.34 -4.55
CA LEU A 91 -19.15 23.71 -5.34
C LEU A 91 -20.46 23.91 -4.56
N ASN A 92 -21.14 25.02 -4.86
CA ASN A 92 -22.53 25.19 -4.52
C ASN A 92 -23.32 24.05 -5.19
N ARG A 93 -24.02 23.29 -4.34
CA ARG A 93 -25.07 22.36 -4.74
C ARG A 93 -26.16 23.15 -5.48
N ALA A 94 -26.55 22.67 -6.65
CA ALA A 94 -27.90 22.83 -7.18
C ALA A 94 -28.62 21.48 -6.99
#